data_AF-A0A2D4ZWT9-F1
#
_entry.id   AF-A0A2D4ZWT9-F1
#
_cell.length_a   1.000
_cell.length_b   1.000
_cell.length_c   1.000
_cell.angle_alpha   90.00
_cell.angle_beta   90.00
_cell.angle_gamma   90.00
#
_symmetry.space_group_name_H-M   'P 1'
#
loop_
_entity.id
_entity.type
_entity.pdbx_description
1 polymer ?
#
loop_
_entity_poly.entity_id
_entity_poly.type
_entity_poly.pdbx_seq_one_letter_code
_entity_poly.pdbx_strand_id
1 'polypeptide(L)'
;MKNLILFLGFFLTASCVDKQKDISFLQKEITSINDWYQTVSDTLYIDTFYDVETSNDILLEQVNSVIEISKEKFWVSDFLGKVIELDANGRFTKTILKTGKGPQEVLKPIGLTKSSDNTIYVFDGGQQIFIELDTLGNELKRVKNASIPSTVMSISPVVLDENRLLWNKIFHDKFALIEWDSLGNFKEGWIENIIPLGKQPIMLNNLVYDYDYKMNTLLYAFKPLPIIFMRNEVNETNGVYLGQEINLRELEEITSEKKEDGNNGVKNLIKAVFKVGSNTVVAYNNNILVLPDNKTNAVVEFVLANDSNEKPIFHYGYKTQHHFFLIDAYYRKIYNIPLEMFDKI
;
A
#
# COMPACT_ATOMS: atom_id res chain seq x y z
N MET A 1 53.48 -65.60 -8.01
CA MET A 1 53.73 -65.32 -9.44
C MET A 1 52.40 -65.25 -10.17
N LYS A 2 52.29 -64.27 -11.09
CA LYS A 2 51.16 -63.91 -11.97
C LYS A 2 50.06 -63.06 -11.32
N ASN A 3 50.36 -61.76 -11.29
CA ASN A 3 49.40 -60.66 -11.16
C ASN A 3 48.58 -60.56 -12.45
N LEU A 4 47.25 -60.62 -12.33
CA LEU A 4 46.31 -60.22 -13.37
C LEU A 4 45.87 -58.79 -13.05
N ILE A 5 46.24 -57.84 -13.92
CA ILE A 5 45.89 -56.42 -13.80
C ILE A 5 44.42 -56.28 -14.21
N LEU A 6 43.56 -55.94 -13.25
CA LEU A 6 42.16 -55.58 -13.49
C LEU A 6 42.11 -54.10 -13.92
N PHE A 7 41.79 -53.85 -15.18
CA PHE A 7 41.41 -52.52 -15.66
C PHE A 7 39.98 -52.23 -15.18
N LEU A 8 39.84 -51.51 -14.07
CA LEU A 8 38.55 -50.94 -13.67
C LEU A 8 38.45 -49.53 -14.28
N GLY A 9 37.68 -49.41 -15.35
CA GLY A 9 37.31 -48.11 -15.91
C GLY A 9 36.50 -47.32 -14.88
N PHE A 10 37.04 -46.21 -14.42
CA PHE A 10 36.29 -45.19 -13.69
C PHE A 10 35.27 -44.58 -14.66
N PHE A 11 34.02 -45.03 -14.61
CA PHE A 11 32.90 -44.21 -15.06
C PHE A 11 32.71 -43.10 -14.01
N LEU A 12 33.30 -41.93 -14.30
CA LEU A 12 32.86 -40.66 -13.73
C LEU A 12 31.41 -40.45 -14.18
N THR A 13 30.46 -40.95 -13.39
CA THR A 13 29.12 -40.40 -13.41
C THR A 13 29.23 -39.03 -12.75
N ALA A 14 29.34 -38.00 -13.59
CA ALA A 14 28.95 -36.66 -13.19
C ALA A 14 27.46 -36.78 -12.82
N SER A 15 27.17 -37.01 -11.54
CA SER A 15 25.84 -36.75 -11.02
C SER A 15 25.64 -35.26 -11.18
N CYS A 16 24.86 -34.92 -12.20
CA CYS A 16 24.21 -33.63 -12.28
C CYS A 16 23.45 -33.51 -10.95
N VAL A 17 24.00 -32.73 -10.02
CA VAL A 17 23.23 -32.24 -8.88
C VAL A 17 22.16 -31.40 -9.54
N ASP A 18 20.99 -32.00 -9.74
CA ASP A 18 19.77 -31.26 -10.03
C ASP A 18 19.70 -30.18 -8.96
N LYS A 19 19.95 -28.94 -9.37
CA LYS A 19 19.53 -27.77 -8.61
C LYS A 19 18.03 -27.93 -8.49
N GLN A 20 17.59 -28.47 -7.37
CA GLN A 20 16.21 -28.43 -6.91
C GLN A 20 15.78 -26.97 -7.11
N LYS A 21 14.95 -26.71 -8.12
CA LYS A 21 14.45 -25.36 -8.41
C LYS A 21 13.90 -24.84 -7.10
N ASP A 22 14.50 -23.78 -6.57
CA ASP A 22 13.94 -23.07 -5.43
C ASP A 22 12.49 -22.76 -5.78
N ILE A 23 11.59 -23.38 -5.02
CA ILE A 23 10.16 -23.09 -5.04
C ILE A 23 10.04 -21.57 -4.90
N SER A 24 9.41 -20.92 -5.88
CA SER A 24 9.31 -19.44 -5.92
C SER A 24 8.67 -18.93 -4.63
N PHE A 25 9.04 -17.72 -4.16
CA PHE A 25 8.52 -17.18 -2.89
C PHE A 25 6.98 -17.27 -2.82
N LEU A 26 6.32 -17.08 -3.96
CA LEU A 26 4.87 -17.21 -4.11
C LEU A 26 4.35 -18.62 -3.82
N GLN A 27 5.05 -19.66 -4.27
CA GLN A 27 4.63 -21.05 -4.04
C GLN A 27 4.76 -21.47 -2.56
N LYS A 28 5.59 -20.80 -1.76
CA LYS A 28 5.73 -21.07 -0.32
C LYS A 28 4.66 -20.37 0.52
N GLU A 29 4.25 -19.18 0.10
CA GLU A 29 3.38 -18.28 0.87
C GLU A 29 1.88 -18.36 0.46
N ILE A 30 1.58 -18.91 -0.71
CA ILE A 30 0.20 -19.10 -1.17
C ILE A 30 -0.32 -20.47 -0.72
N THR A 31 -1.10 -20.50 0.36
CA THR A 31 -1.74 -21.70 0.92
C THR A 31 -3.04 -22.11 0.20
N SER A 32 -3.11 -21.89 -1.12
CA SER A 32 -4.23 -22.14 -2.05
C SER A 32 -5.45 -21.21 -1.89
N ILE A 33 -5.81 -20.52 -2.97
CA ILE A 33 -7.10 -19.82 -3.13
C ILE A 33 -7.52 -19.91 -4.60
N ASN A 34 -8.67 -20.51 -4.91
CA ASN A 34 -9.58 -20.02 -5.97
C ASN A 34 -10.92 -20.76 -6.18
N ASP A 35 -11.30 -21.78 -5.41
CA ASP A 35 -12.56 -22.51 -5.71
C ASP A 35 -13.82 -22.04 -4.95
N TRP A 36 -13.76 -21.02 -4.07
CA TRP A 36 -14.76 -20.89 -2.99
C TRP A 36 -15.69 -19.68 -3.03
N TYR A 37 -15.37 -18.63 -3.78
CA TYR A 37 -16.21 -17.43 -3.82
C TYR A 37 -16.98 -17.33 -5.13
N GLN A 38 -18.30 -17.45 -5.07
CA GLN A 38 -19.11 -16.81 -6.10
C GLN A 38 -18.81 -15.31 -6.06
N THR A 39 -18.56 -14.70 -7.22
CA THR A 39 -18.43 -13.25 -7.32
C THR A 39 -19.74 -12.70 -7.83
N VAL A 40 -20.28 -11.71 -7.13
CA VAL A 40 -21.43 -10.92 -7.58
C VAL A 40 -20.96 -9.50 -7.85
N SER A 41 -21.45 -8.89 -8.92
CA SER A 41 -21.12 -7.50 -9.26
C SER A 41 -22.29 -6.59 -8.91
N ASP A 42 -21.97 -5.42 -8.36
CA ASP A 42 -22.92 -4.35 -8.06
C ASP A 42 -22.33 -2.99 -8.43
N THR A 43 -23.16 -1.95 -8.49
CA THR A 43 -22.72 -0.57 -8.74
C THR A 43 -22.66 0.20 -7.43
N LEU A 44 -21.52 0.80 -7.13
CA LEU A 44 -21.35 1.70 -6.00
C LEU A 44 -21.29 3.15 -6.48
N TYR A 45 -22.32 3.91 -6.13
CA TYR A 45 -22.34 5.35 -6.32
C TYR A 45 -21.48 6.02 -5.25
N ILE A 46 -20.52 6.85 -5.68
CA ILE A 46 -19.58 7.52 -4.78
C ILE A 46 -19.68 9.04 -4.91
N ASP A 47 -19.58 9.69 -3.76
CA ASP A 47 -19.64 11.14 -3.66
C ASP A 47 -18.29 11.77 -4.04
N THR A 48 -18.35 12.90 -4.74
CA THR A 48 -17.17 13.75 -4.92
C THR A 48 -17.01 14.61 -3.67
N PHE A 49 -15.97 14.32 -2.89
CA PHE A 49 -15.63 15.05 -1.68
C PHE A 49 -14.93 16.36 -2.00
N TYR A 50 -14.00 16.35 -2.96
CA TYR A 50 -13.32 17.56 -3.42
C TYR A 50 -13.09 17.48 -4.92
N ASP A 51 -13.30 18.61 -5.61
CA ASP A 51 -13.01 18.76 -7.04
C ASP A 51 -12.37 20.13 -7.28
N VAL A 52 -11.13 20.11 -7.79
CA VAL A 52 -10.38 21.33 -8.10
C VAL A 52 -11.11 22.26 -9.08
N GLU A 53 -11.94 21.71 -9.98
CA GLU A 53 -12.62 22.51 -11.02
C GLU A 53 -13.79 23.32 -10.46
N THR A 54 -14.34 22.89 -9.32
CA THR A 54 -15.50 23.53 -8.68
C THR A 54 -15.13 24.24 -7.37
N SER A 55 -13.95 23.97 -6.82
CA SER A 55 -13.46 24.59 -5.60
C SER A 55 -13.12 26.06 -5.83
N ASN A 56 -13.79 26.95 -5.09
CA ASN A 56 -13.53 28.39 -5.13
C ASN A 56 -12.60 28.88 -4.01
N ASP A 57 -12.25 28.03 -3.05
CA ASP A 57 -11.57 28.44 -1.82
C ASP A 57 -10.08 28.07 -1.80
N ILE A 58 -9.74 26.86 -2.27
CA ILE A 58 -8.36 26.36 -2.35
C ILE A 58 -8.19 25.46 -3.57
N LEU A 59 -7.04 25.59 -4.24
CA LEU A 59 -6.63 24.70 -5.33
C LEU A 59 -5.64 23.67 -4.81
N LEU A 60 -5.99 22.39 -4.90
CA LEU A 60 -5.10 21.27 -4.63
C LEU A 60 -4.50 20.79 -5.95
N GLU A 61 -3.21 20.98 -6.12
CA GLU A 61 -2.55 20.69 -7.40
C GLU A 61 -2.18 19.22 -7.51
N GLN A 62 -1.68 18.64 -6.42
CA GLN A 62 -1.26 17.25 -6.41
C GLN A 62 -1.59 16.61 -5.05
N VAL A 63 -2.86 16.23 -4.91
CA VAL A 63 -3.36 15.55 -3.71
C VAL A 63 -2.62 14.23 -3.50
N ASN A 64 -2.11 14.05 -2.29
CA ASN A 64 -1.13 13.02 -2.01
C ASN A 64 -1.49 12.13 -0.83
N SER A 65 -2.26 12.63 0.14
CA SER A 65 -2.72 11.87 1.30
C SER A 65 -3.89 12.59 1.95
N VAL A 66 -4.80 11.82 2.55
CA VAL A 66 -5.93 12.32 3.33
C VAL A 66 -5.97 11.56 4.64
N ILE A 67 -6.15 12.27 5.76
CA ILE A 67 -6.40 11.69 7.07
C ILE A 67 -7.62 12.33 7.72
N GLU A 68 -8.29 11.57 8.58
CA GLU A 68 -9.39 12.05 9.41
C GLU A 68 -8.85 12.55 10.75
N ILE A 69 -9.05 13.83 11.04
CA ILE A 69 -8.75 14.40 12.36
C ILE A 69 -9.93 14.16 13.31
N SER A 70 -11.13 14.36 12.77
CA SER A 70 -12.43 14.03 13.37
C SER A 70 -13.45 13.83 12.25
N LYS A 71 -14.65 13.36 12.56
CA LYS A 71 -15.74 13.20 11.56
C LYS A 71 -16.02 14.46 10.72
N GLU A 72 -15.73 15.64 11.27
CA GLU A 72 -15.97 16.93 10.62
C GLU A 72 -14.72 17.57 9.99
N LYS A 73 -13.53 16.97 10.17
CA LYS A 73 -12.26 17.61 9.81
C LYS A 73 -11.28 16.61 9.20
N PHE A 74 -10.83 16.93 8.00
CA PHE A 74 -9.93 16.11 7.22
C PHE A 74 -8.71 16.91 6.85
N TRP A 75 -7.52 16.35 7.02
CA TRP A 75 -6.31 16.99 6.54
C TRP A 75 -5.85 16.35 5.25
N VAL A 76 -5.49 17.19 4.29
CA VAL A 76 -5.07 16.80 2.95
C VAL A 76 -3.68 17.36 2.69
N SER A 77 -2.76 16.52 2.23
CA SER A 77 -1.46 16.98 1.74
C SER A 77 -1.50 17.22 0.23
N ASP A 78 -0.94 18.37 -0.16
CA ASP A 78 -0.62 18.71 -1.53
C ASP A 78 0.89 18.60 -1.70
N PHE A 79 1.35 17.73 -2.61
CA PHE A 79 2.77 17.45 -2.85
C PHE A 79 3.58 18.71 -3.14
N LEU A 80 2.94 19.76 -3.67
CA LEU A 80 3.59 21.04 -3.99
C LEU A 80 3.79 21.98 -2.79
N GLY A 81 3.60 21.48 -1.56
CA GLY A 81 4.17 22.11 -0.37
C GLY A 81 3.15 22.71 0.58
N LYS A 82 2.01 22.05 0.81
CA LYS A 82 1.07 22.46 1.87
C LYS A 82 0.30 21.29 2.44
N VAL A 83 -0.16 21.45 3.67
CA VAL A 83 -1.18 20.61 4.30
C VAL A 83 -2.33 21.52 4.68
N ILE A 84 -3.54 21.14 4.29
CA ILE A 84 -4.74 21.94 4.52
C ILE A 84 -5.80 21.13 5.29
N GLU A 85 -6.72 21.84 5.93
CA GLU A 85 -7.91 21.27 6.54
C GLU A 85 -9.13 21.52 5.66
N LEU A 86 -9.88 20.44 5.40
CA LEU A 86 -11.20 20.44 4.78
C LEU A 86 -12.26 20.05 5.83
N ASP A 87 -13.46 20.60 5.69
CA ASP A 87 -14.62 20.18 6.47
C ASP A 87 -15.24 18.86 5.94
N ALA A 88 -16.32 18.37 6.56
CA ALA A 88 -17.03 17.17 6.10
C ALA A 88 -17.64 17.25 4.70
N ASN A 89 -17.76 18.46 4.14
CA ASN A 89 -18.24 18.69 2.77
C ASN A 89 -17.08 18.98 1.80
N GLY A 90 -15.84 18.75 2.23
CA GLY A 90 -14.63 18.99 1.44
C GLY A 90 -14.29 20.46 1.21
N ARG A 91 -14.86 21.38 2.00
CA ARG A 91 -14.60 22.81 1.87
C ARG A 91 -13.39 23.23 2.70
N PHE A 92 -12.59 24.12 2.14
CA PHE A 92 -11.40 24.62 2.81
C PHE A 92 -11.74 25.35 4.10
N THR A 93 -11.09 24.96 5.19
CA THR A 93 -11.25 25.62 6.49
C THR A 93 -10.00 26.42 6.89
N LYS A 94 -8.81 25.83 6.75
CA LYS A 94 -7.54 26.51 7.07
C LYS A 94 -6.33 25.81 6.47
N THR A 95 -5.21 26.53 6.38
CA THR A 95 -3.89 25.93 6.13
C THR A 95 -3.29 25.46 7.45
N ILE A 96 -2.81 24.21 7.49
CA ILE A 96 -2.13 23.62 8.64
C ILE A 96 -0.62 23.84 8.53
N LEU A 97 -0.04 23.48 7.38
CA LEU A 97 1.36 23.73 7.04
C LEU A 97 1.43 24.42 5.70
N LYS A 98 2.29 25.44 5.59
CA LYS A 98 2.50 26.22 4.36
C LYS A 98 3.84 25.87 3.73
N THR A 99 4.08 26.36 2.51
CA THR A 99 5.33 26.12 1.81
C THR A 99 6.50 26.82 2.48
N GLY A 100 7.59 26.10 2.74
CA GLY A 100 8.81 26.65 3.31
C GLY A 100 9.67 25.60 4.04
N LYS A 101 10.61 26.06 4.86
CA LYS A 101 11.59 25.20 5.57
C LYS A 101 11.62 25.41 7.09
N GLY A 102 10.96 26.44 7.58
CA GLY A 102 10.91 26.77 9.00
C GLY A 102 9.87 25.95 9.77
N PRO A 103 9.69 26.26 11.06
CA PRO A 103 8.58 25.75 11.85
C PRO A 103 7.24 26.03 11.16
N GLN A 104 6.31 25.07 11.22
CA GLN A 104 5.01 25.12 10.54
C GLN A 104 5.10 25.20 8.99
N GLU A 105 6.24 24.80 8.41
CA GLU A 105 6.45 24.80 6.96
C GLU A 105 6.94 23.45 6.41
N VAL A 106 6.50 23.14 5.18
CA VAL A 106 6.84 21.93 4.41
C VAL A 106 7.22 22.26 2.96
N LEU A 107 7.98 21.39 2.30
CA LEU A 107 8.31 21.49 0.89
C LEU A 107 7.57 20.47 0.04
N LYS A 108 7.54 19.20 0.45
CA LYS A 108 6.86 18.12 -0.26
C LYS A 108 6.23 17.13 0.72
N PRO A 109 5.02 17.41 1.26
CA PRO A 109 4.34 16.48 2.16
C PRO A 109 3.85 15.24 1.38
N ILE A 110 4.64 14.16 1.43
CA ILE A 110 4.42 12.92 0.67
C ILE A 110 3.49 11.92 1.35
N GLY A 111 3.19 12.14 2.64
CA GLY A 111 2.25 11.31 3.38
C GLY A 111 1.85 11.94 4.70
N LEU A 112 0.64 11.59 5.14
CA LEU A 112 0.07 11.92 6.43
C LEU A 112 -0.35 10.62 7.13
N THR A 113 -0.23 10.56 8.45
CA THR A 113 -0.83 9.49 9.24
C THR A 113 -1.13 9.98 10.66
N LYS A 114 -2.08 9.34 11.34
CA LYS A 114 -2.52 9.69 12.69
C LYS A 114 -2.35 8.47 13.59
N SER A 115 -1.63 8.65 14.69
CA SER A 115 -1.50 7.63 15.73
C SER A 115 -2.76 7.51 16.59
N SER A 116 -2.84 6.44 17.37
CA SER A 116 -3.93 6.21 18.34
C SER A 116 -3.94 7.26 19.47
N ASP A 117 -2.79 7.86 19.81
CA ASP A 117 -2.69 8.96 20.78
C ASP A 117 -3.04 10.34 20.19
N ASN A 118 -3.47 10.39 18.92
CA ASN A 118 -3.81 11.57 18.14
C ASN A 118 -2.64 12.45 17.70
N THR A 119 -1.39 11.98 17.80
CA THR A 119 -0.25 12.60 17.13
C THR A 119 -0.38 12.45 15.61
N ILE A 120 -0.19 13.54 14.89
CA ILE A 120 -0.22 13.57 13.43
C ILE A 120 1.19 13.61 12.90
N TYR A 121 1.53 12.67 12.03
CA TYR A 121 2.82 12.62 11.35
C TYR A 121 2.69 13.16 9.94
N VAL A 122 3.52 14.14 9.60
CA VAL A 122 3.68 14.67 8.25
C VAL A 122 5.07 14.31 7.74
N PHE A 123 5.14 13.56 6.65
CA PHE A 123 6.42 13.20 6.03
C PHE A 123 6.73 14.16 4.89
N ASP A 124 7.79 14.95 5.06
CA ASP A 124 8.23 15.91 4.06
C ASP A 124 9.47 15.37 3.32
N GLY A 125 9.24 14.84 2.12
CA GLY A 125 10.29 14.31 1.26
C GLY A 125 11.24 15.39 0.71
N GLY A 126 10.78 16.65 0.63
CA GLY A 126 11.60 17.76 0.14
C GLY A 126 12.64 18.21 1.16
N GLN A 127 12.33 18.05 2.45
CA GLN A 127 13.25 18.34 3.55
C GLN A 127 13.90 17.08 4.16
N GLN A 128 13.41 15.90 3.80
CA GLN A 128 13.79 14.62 4.41
C GLN A 128 13.62 14.65 5.93
N ILE A 129 12.43 15.07 6.36
CA ILE A 129 12.03 15.15 7.75
C ILE A 129 10.66 14.51 7.92
N PHE A 130 10.34 14.12 9.15
CA PHE A 130 8.94 14.03 9.57
C PHE A 130 8.67 15.06 10.66
N ILE A 131 7.42 15.53 10.69
CA ILE A 131 6.92 16.53 11.63
C ILE A 131 5.79 15.87 12.42
N GLU A 132 5.83 15.99 13.73
CA GLU A 132 4.74 15.61 14.63
C GLU A 132 3.91 16.85 14.94
N LEU A 133 2.60 16.77 14.73
CA LEU A 133 1.63 17.81 15.06
C LEU A 133 0.61 17.27 16.07
N ASP A 134 0.02 18.17 16.86
CA ASP A 134 -1.25 17.87 17.53
C ASP A 134 -2.44 17.96 16.55
N THR A 135 -3.64 17.61 16.99
CA THR A 135 -4.88 17.69 16.17
C THR A 135 -5.36 19.11 15.88
N LEU A 136 -4.76 20.13 16.51
CA LEU A 136 -5.04 21.54 16.21
C LEU A 136 -4.12 22.07 15.10
N GLY A 137 -3.03 21.35 14.79
CA GLY A 137 -2.04 21.71 13.79
C GLY A 137 -0.80 22.37 14.38
N ASN A 138 -0.58 22.31 15.69
CA ASN A 138 0.64 22.84 16.29
C ASN A 138 1.79 21.83 16.15
N GLU A 139 2.92 22.27 15.63
CA GLU A 139 4.15 21.46 15.58
C GLU A 139 4.68 21.16 16.98
N LEU A 140 4.75 19.87 17.29
CA LEU A 140 5.29 19.32 18.53
C LEU A 140 6.78 19.02 18.38
N LYS A 141 7.18 18.49 17.22
CA LYS A 141 8.54 18.03 16.95
C LYS A 141 8.81 17.96 15.46
N ARG A 142 10.08 18.12 15.09
CA ARG A 142 10.60 17.91 13.74
C ARG A 142 11.87 17.08 13.80
N VAL A 143 11.92 16.03 12.99
CA VAL A 143 13.01 15.04 13.01
C VAL A 143 13.57 14.86 11.62
N LYS A 144 14.89 15.03 11.48
CA LYS A 144 15.59 14.73 10.24
C LYS A 144 15.71 13.24 10.04
N ASN A 145 15.31 12.77 8.87
CA ASN A 145 15.40 11.38 8.48
C ASN A 145 15.73 11.24 6.99
N ALA A 146 17.00 10.98 6.70
CA ALA A 146 17.50 10.79 5.33
C ALA A 146 16.89 9.56 4.62
N SER A 147 16.22 8.66 5.37
CA SER A 147 15.48 7.54 4.79
C SER A 147 14.18 7.96 4.09
N ILE A 148 13.68 9.17 4.33
CA ILE A 148 12.49 9.67 3.64
C ILE A 148 12.87 10.04 2.19
N PRO A 149 12.23 9.43 1.18
CA PRO A 149 12.55 9.68 -0.21
C PRO A 149 12.04 11.04 -0.67
N SER A 150 12.81 11.70 -1.54
CA SER A 150 12.44 13.01 -2.11
C SER A 150 11.68 12.92 -3.44
N THR A 151 11.59 11.72 -4.01
CA THR A 151 11.09 11.44 -5.36
C THR A 151 9.80 10.62 -5.40
N VAL A 152 9.39 10.03 -4.26
CA VAL A 152 8.14 9.28 -4.17
C VAL A 152 7.00 10.25 -3.95
N MET A 153 5.93 10.11 -4.72
CA MET A 153 4.78 11.00 -4.62
C MET A 153 3.92 10.64 -3.41
N SER A 154 3.41 9.41 -3.31
CA SER A 154 2.50 9.02 -2.24
C SER A 154 3.07 7.88 -1.39
N ILE A 155 2.93 8.03 -0.07
CA ILE A 155 3.18 7.01 0.94
C ILE A 155 2.10 7.08 2.02
N SER A 156 1.83 5.95 2.67
CA SER A 156 0.85 5.86 3.76
C SER A 156 1.39 4.96 4.87
N PRO A 157 2.26 5.49 5.74
CA PRO A 157 2.75 4.70 6.85
C PRO A 157 1.63 4.44 7.85
N VAL A 158 1.67 3.25 8.44
CA VAL A 158 0.78 2.87 9.53
C VAL A 158 1.53 3.11 10.84
N VAL A 159 0.92 3.85 11.76
CA VAL A 159 1.50 4.06 13.10
C VAL A 159 1.08 2.93 14.01
N LEU A 160 2.04 2.08 14.38
CA LEU A 160 1.94 1.01 15.36
C LEU A 160 2.02 1.57 16.80
N ASP A 161 1.89 0.67 17.78
CA ASP A 161 2.07 1.02 19.20
C ASP A 161 3.40 1.72 19.47
N GLU A 162 3.41 2.58 20.49
CA GLU A 162 4.57 3.39 20.90
C GLU A 162 5.09 4.31 19.77
N ASN A 163 4.20 4.69 18.84
CA ASN A 163 4.50 5.56 17.70
C ASN A 163 5.59 5.02 16.77
N ARG A 164 5.70 3.69 16.69
CA ARG A 164 6.54 3.01 15.69
C ARG A 164 5.84 3.08 14.34
N LEU A 165 6.59 3.13 13.25
CA LEU A 165 6.03 3.38 11.92
C LEU A 165 6.31 2.21 10.99
N LEU A 166 5.26 1.58 10.48
CA LEU A 166 5.37 0.60 9.42
C LEU A 166 5.42 1.35 8.07
N TRP A 167 6.45 1.09 7.28
CA TRP A 167 6.85 1.93 6.15
C TRP A 167 7.21 1.12 4.90
N ASN A 168 6.54 1.36 3.77
CA ASN A 168 6.95 0.79 2.48
C ASN A 168 8.27 1.43 1.98
N LYS A 169 9.28 0.61 1.75
CA LYS A 169 10.63 1.05 1.36
C LYS A 169 11.09 0.32 0.10
N ILE A 170 10.61 0.76 -1.06
CA ILE A 170 10.93 0.19 -2.39
C ILE A 170 12.45 0.01 -2.62
N PHE A 171 13.26 0.96 -2.11
CA PHE A 171 14.72 0.99 -2.32
C PHE A 171 15.54 0.51 -1.12
N HIS A 172 14.97 -0.24 -0.19
CA HIS A 172 15.78 -0.98 0.78
C HIS A 172 16.54 -2.09 0.05
N ASP A 173 17.72 -2.48 0.53
CA ASP A 173 18.49 -3.59 -0.03
C ASP A 173 17.76 -4.94 0.04
N LYS A 174 17.09 -5.19 1.18
CA LYS A 174 16.43 -6.47 1.49
C LYS A 174 14.91 -6.41 1.64
N PHE A 175 14.34 -5.32 2.17
CA PHE A 175 12.95 -5.31 2.64
C PHE A 175 12.05 -4.31 1.90
N ALA A 176 10.91 -4.79 1.42
CA ALA A 176 9.86 -3.95 0.83
C ALA A 176 9.03 -3.23 1.90
N LEU A 177 8.92 -3.79 3.11
CA LEU A 177 8.23 -3.22 4.26
C LEU A 177 9.14 -3.26 5.47
N ILE A 178 9.33 -2.13 6.13
CA ILE A 178 10.19 -1.98 7.30
C ILE A 178 9.45 -1.28 8.43
N GLU A 179 9.91 -1.49 9.65
CA GLU A 179 9.48 -0.75 10.82
C GLU A 179 10.55 0.30 11.19
N TRP A 180 10.10 1.51 11.48
CA TRP A 180 10.90 2.53 12.17
C TRP A 180 10.49 2.64 13.64
N ASP A 181 11.47 2.91 14.50
CA ASP A 181 11.17 3.39 15.85
C ASP A 181 10.56 4.82 15.81
N SER A 182 10.12 5.32 16.97
CA SER A 182 9.54 6.67 17.10
C SER A 182 10.52 7.82 16.84
N LEU A 183 11.80 7.51 16.64
CA LEU A 183 12.83 8.47 16.23
C LEU A 183 13.11 8.40 14.72
N GLY A 184 12.48 7.46 14.00
CA GLY A 184 12.66 7.26 12.57
C GLY A 184 13.84 6.36 12.20
N ASN A 185 14.47 5.66 13.14
CA ASN A 185 15.53 4.72 12.84
C ASN A 185 14.95 3.39 12.39
N PHE A 186 15.64 2.70 11.47
CA PHE A 186 15.30 1.33 11.12
C PHE A 186 15.36 0.43 12.36
N LYS A 187 14.26 -0.28 12.62
CA LYS A 187 14.15 -1.24 13.70
C LYS A 187 14.20 -2.67 13.17
N GLU A 188 13.34 -3.02 12.23
CA GLU A 188 13.30 -4.34 11.62
C GLU A 188 12.63 -4.37 10.24
N GLY A 189 12.80 -5.47 9.51
CA GLY A 189 12.17 -5.71 8.21
C GLY A 189 11.04 -6.72 8.33
N TRP A 190 9.88 -6.40 7.75
CA TRP A 190 8.68 -7.24 7.83
C TRP A 190 8.48 -8.05 6.55
N ILE A 191 8.58 -7.41 5.38
CA ILE A 191 8.37 -8.06 4.08
C ILE A 191 9.65 -7.94 3.26
N GLU A 192 10.17 -9.06 2.75
CA GLU A 192 11.33 -9.07 1.87
C GLU A 192 10.98 -8.56 0.46
N ASN A 193 11.98 -8.03 -0.25
CA ASN A 193 11.85 -7.62 -1.64
C ASN A 193 11.55 -8.82 -2.55
N ILE A 194 10.70 -8.62 -3.57
CA ILE A 194 10.58 -9.55 -4.70
C ILE A 194 11.81 -9.42 -5.60
N ILE A 195 12.16 -8.18 -5.94
CA ILE A 195 13.28 -7.84 -6.81
C ILE A 195 14.39 -7.21 -5.97
N PRO A 196 15.60 -7.77 -5.93
CA PRO A 196 16.71 -7.17 -5.19
C PRO A 196 17.05 -5.75 -5.65
N LEU A 197 17.62 -4.94 -4.75
CA LEU A 197 18.08 -3.60 -5.11
C LEU A 197 19.11 -3.65 -6.25
N GLY A 198 18.97 -2.76 -7.22
CA GLY A 198 19.82 -2.71 -8.42
C GLY A 198 19.37 -3.67 -9.54
N LYS A 199 18.26 -4.38 -9.37
CA LYS A 199 17.62 -5.22 -10.40
C LYS A 199 16.30 -4.61 -10.87
N GLN A 200 15.80 -5.07 -12.02
CA GLN A 200 14.53 -4.60 -12.59
C GLN A 200 13.52 -5.74 -12.74
N PRO A 201 12.21 -5.47 -12.62
CA PRO A 201 11.60 -4.19 -12.27
C PRO A 201 11.55 -3.94 -10.76
N ILE A 202 12.32 -2.96 -10.25
CA ILE A 202 12.36 -2.67 -8.80
C ILE A 202 10.99 -2.24 -8.24
N MET A 203 10.13 -1.69 -9.10
CA MET A 203 8.78 -1.26 -8.76
C MET A 203 7.83 -2.42 -8.39
N LEU A 204 8.22 -3.68 -8.62
CA LEU A 204 7.50 -4.85 -8.11
C LEU A 204 7.47 -4.89 -6.57
N ASN A 205 8.44 -4.28 -5.89
CA ASN A 205 8.47 -4.19 -4.43
C ASN A 205 7.49 -3.16 -3.86
N ASN A 206 6.78 -2.42 -4.71
CA ASN A 206 5.79 -1.46 -4.24
C ASN A 206 4.59 -2.20 -3.65
N LEU A 207 4.19 -1.84 -2.43
CA LEU A 207 3.11 -2.51 -1.71
C LEU A 207 2.13 -1.52 -1.09
N VAL A 208 0.93 -2.01 -0.83
CA VAL A 208 -0.08 -1.38 0.03
C VAL A 208 -0.36 -2.32 1.19
N TYR A 209 -0.72 -1.75 2.34
CA TYR A 209 -0.84 -2.51 3.57
C TYR A 209 -1.73 -1.78 4.57
N ASP A 210 -2.29 -2.56 5.49
CA ASP A 210 -2.96 -2.09 6.69
C ASP A 210 -2.65 -3.07 7.83
N TYR A 211 -2.76 -2.61 9.07
CA TYR A 211 -2.54 -3.43 10.24
C TYR A 211 -3.78 -3.44 11.11
N ASP A 212 -4.37 -4.63 11.26
CA ASP A 212 -5.53 -4.82 12.13
C ASP A 212 -5.07 -5.13 13.56
N TYR A 213 -5.12 -4.11 14.42
CA TYR A 213 -4.77 -4.24 15.84
C TYR A 213 -5.68 -5.21 16.62
N LYS A 214 -6.94 -5.39 16.19
CA LYS A 214 -7.86 -6.29 16.91
C LYS A 214 -7.48 -7.75 16.69
N MET A 215 -7.06 -8.06 15.47
CA MET A 215 -6.71 -9.41 15.04
C MET A 215 -5.20 -9.66 15.02
N ASN A 216 -4.38 -8.66 15.38
CA ASN A 216 -2.92 -8.70 15.29
C ASN A 216 -2.44 -9.24 13.93
N THR A 217 -3.05 -8.73 12.85
CA THR A 217 -2.87 -9.24 11.49
C THR A 217 -2.37 -8.14 10.56
N LEU A 218 -1.27 -8.39 9.87
CA LEU A 218 -0.81 -7.55 8.76
C LEU A 218 -1.52 -8.00 7.48
N LEU A 219 -2.27 -7.08 6.87
CA LEU A 219 -2.77 -7.23 5.52
C LEU A 219 -1.85 -6.46 4.57
N TYR A 220 -1.38 -7.09 3.51
CA TYR A 220 -0.54 -6.42 2.53
C TYR A 220 -0.72 -6.99 1.13
N ALA A 221 -0.37 -6.22 0.12
CA ALA A 221 -0.36 -6.64 -1.26
C ALA A 221 0.74 -5.91 -2.02
N PHE A 222 1.52 -6.64 -2.81
CA PHE A 222 2.36 -6.02 -3.83
C PHE A 222 1.46 -5.48 -4.92
N LYS A 223 1.52 -4.16 -5.17
CA LYS A 223 0.58 -3.47 -6.07
C LYS A 223 0.48 -4.14 -7.45
N PRO A 224 1.56 -4.68 -8.04
CA PRO A 224 1.49 -5.34 -9.34
C PRO A 224 0.99 -6.78 -9.34
N LEU A 225 0.85 -7.42 -8.18
CA LEU A 225 0.36 -8.78 -8.08
C LEU A 225 -1.14 -8.77 -7.74
N PRO A 226 -1.96 -9.62 -8.37
CA PRO A 226 -3.36 -9.79 -8.01
C PRO A 226 -3.49 -10.71 -6.79
N ILE A 227 -2.69 -10.47 -5.74
CA ILE A 227 -2.64 -11.30 -4.54
C ILE A 227 -2.64 -10.42 -3.30
N ILE A 228 -3.51 -10.74 -2.36
CA ILE A 228 -3.50 -10.18 -1.00
C ILE A 228 -2.87 -11.20 -0.08
N PHE A 229 -2.02 -10.75 0.82
CA PHE A 229 -1.39 -11.57 1.82
C PHE A 229 -1.89 -11.14 3.20
N MET A 230 -2.18 -12.12 4.05
CA MET A 230 -2.57 -11.94 5.43
C MET A 230 -1.58 -12.67 6.30
N ARG A 231 -0.82 -11.94 7.11
CA ARG A 231 0.14 -12.49 8.05
C ARG A 231 -0.39 -12.36 9.47
N ASN A 232 -0.51 -13.49 10.17
CA ASN A 232 -0.98 -13.54 11.54
C ASN A 232 0.14 -13.27 12.56
N GLU A 233 -0.21 -13.29 13.84
CA GLU A 233 0.69 -13.01 14.97
C GLU A 233 1.85 -14.01 15.14
N VAL A 234 1.71 -15.23 14.60
CA VAL A 234 2.77 -16.25 14.62
C VAL A 234 3.61 -16.26 13.33
N ASN A 235 3.49 -15.20 12.51
CA ASN A 235 4.18 -15.02 11.22
C ASN A 235 3.82 -16.04 10.13
N GLU A 236 2.70 -16.75 10.26
CA GLU A 236 2.15 -17.53 9.16
C GLU A 236 1.43 -16.59 8.20
N THR A 237 1.73 -16.73 6.91
CA THR A 237 1.14 -15.92 5.85
C THR A 237 0.25 -16.79 4.97
N ASN A 238 -0.93 -16.27 4.64
CA ASN A 238 -1.84 -16.87 3.66
C ASN A 238 -2.12 -15.88 2.53
N GLY A 239 -2.10 -16.35 1.28
CA GLY A 239 -2.33 -15.53 0.08
C GLY A 239 -3.69 -15.78 -0.58
N VAL A 240 -4.40 -14.70 -0.95
CA VAL A 240 -5.67 -14.66 -1.68
C VAL A 240 -5.44 -14.14 -3.09
N TYR A 241 -5.58 -15.00 -4.10
CA TYR A 241 -5.53 -14.58 -5.50
C TYR A 241 -6.86 -13.95 -5.93
N LEU A 242 -6.80 -12.85 -6.68
CA LEU A 242 -7.94 -12.04 -7.10
C LEU A 242 -8.30 -12.20 -8.58
N GLY A 243 -7.49 -12.92 -9.36
CA GLY A 243 -7.80 -13.21 -10.76
C GLY A 243 -8.77 -14.37 -10.91
N GLN A 244 -9.30 -14.54 -12.13
CA GLN A 244 -10.26 -15.59 -12.45
C GLN A 244 -9.67 -16.99 -12.26
N GLU A 245 -8.47 -17.24 -12.81
CA GLU A 245 -7.77 -18.51 -12.70
C GLU A 245 -6.31 -18.26 -12.33
N ILE A 246 -5.78 -19.04 -11.38
CA ILE A 246 -4.36 -18.95 -11.04
C ILE A 246 -3.54 -19.51 -12.20
N ASN A 247 -2.71 -18.65 -12.79
CA ASN A 247 -1.61 -19.06 -13.65
C ASN A 247 -0.28 -18.87 -12.93
N LEU A 248 0.22 -19.94 -12.30
CA LEU A 248 1.50 -19.89 -11.56
C LEU A 248 2.68 -19.50 -12.44
N ARG A 249 2.66 -19.88 -13.72
CA ARG A 249 3.73 -19.52 -14.67
C ARG A 249 3.73 -18.02 -14.94
N GLU A 250 2.56 -17.43 -15.14
CA GLU A 250 2.43 -15.98 -15.33
C GLU A 250 2.89 -15.22 -14.08
N LEU A 251 2.54 -15.69 -12.89
CA LEU A 251 2.99 -15.10 -11.63
C LEU A 251 4.52 -15.18 -11.44
N GLU A 252 5.13 -16.32 -11.81
CA GLU A 252 6.59 -16.47 -11.83
C GLU A 252 7.25 -15.54 -12.85
N GLU A 253 6.68 -15.40 -14.04
CA GLU A 253 7.17 -14.47 -15.07
C GLU A 253 7.07 -13.00 -14.61
N ILE A 254 5.97 -12.61 -13.96
CA ILE A 254 5.80 -11.25 -13.40
C ILE A 254 6.83 -10.97 -12.31
N THR A 255 7.13 -11.94 -11.44
CA THR A 255 8.03 -11.76 -10.29
C THR A 255 9.51 -12.00 -10.59
N SER A 256 9.84 -12.34 -11.84
CA SER A 256 11.22 -12.57 -12.26
C SER A 256 11.99 -11.28 -12.57
N GLU A 257 13.31 -11.32 -12.34
CA GLU A 257 14.24 -10.29 -12.80
C GLU A 257 14.21 -10.20 -14.34
N LYS A 258 14.17 -8.97 -14.85
CA LYS A 258 14.22 -8.65 -16.28
C LYS A 258 15.49 -7.89 -16.62
N LYS A 259 15.92 -7.98 -17.88
CA LYS A 259 17.05 -7.21 -18.42
C LYS A 259 16.74 -5.70 -18.38
N GLU A 260 17.77 -4.88 -18.23
CA GLU A 260 17.65 -3.42 -18.11
C GLU A 260 17.39 -2.70 -19.45
N ASP A 261 17.44 -3.40 -20.58
CA ASP A 261 17.38 -2.83 -21.93
C ASP A 261 15.96 -2.65 -22.50
N GLY A 262 14.91 -2.87 -21.69
CA GLY A 262 13.51 -2.81 -22.10
C GLY A 262 12.61 -1.94 -21.22
N ASN A 263 11.35 -1.77 -21.66
CA ASN A 263 10.30 -1.16 -20.84
C ASN A 263 9.90 -2.14 -19.71
N ASN A 264 10.44 -1.93 -18.51
CA ASN A 264 10.13 -2.69 -17.30
C ASN A 264 8.99 -2.08 -16.49
N GLY A 265 8.04 -1.39 -17.15
CA GLY A 265 6.86 -0.85 -16.48
C GLY A 265 6.05 -1.94 -15.79
N VAL A 266 5.61 -1.66 -14.56
CA VAL A 266 4.69 -2.51 -13.81
C VAL A 266 3.35 -1.80 -13.64
N LYS A 267 2.26 -2.57 -13.73
CA LYS A 267 0.91 -2.04 -13.48
C LYS A 267 0.66 -2.04 -11.98
N ASN A 268 -0.06 -1.05 -11.46
CA ASN A 268 -0.57 -1.05 -10.08
C ASN A 268 -2.01 -1.58 -10.09
N LEU A 269 -2.17 -2.87 -9.85
CA LEU A 269 -3.48 -3.53 -9.77
C LEU A 269 -4.14 -3.24 -8.42
N ILE A 270 -3.44 -3.43 -7.30
CA ILE A 270 -3.99 -3.19 -5.97
C ILE A 270 -3.54 -1.81 -5.46
N LYS A 271 -4.51 -0.97 -5.12
CA LYS A 271 -4.31 0.44 -4.74
C LYS A 271 -4.54 0.72 -3.26
N ALA A 272 -5.26 -0.17 -2.57
CA ALA A 272 -5.45 -0.19 -1.12
C ALA A 272 -5.95 -1.57 -0.69
N VAL A 273 -5.64 -1.97 0.55
CA VAL A 273 -6.17 -3.18 1.19
C VAL A 273 -6.32 -2.91 2.68
N PHE A 274 -7.45 -3.27 3.28
CA PHE A 274 -7.72 -3.06 4.70
C PHE A 274 -8.90 -3.87 5.22
N LYS A 275 -9.04 -3.95 6.55
CA LYS A 275 -10.19 -4.55 7.23
C LYS A 275 -11.27 -3.52 7.55
N VAL A 276 -12.53 -3.94 7.40
CA VAL A 276 -13.75 -3.28 7.87
C VAL A 276 -14.66 -4.37 8.44
N GLY A 277 -14.91 -4.36 9.74
CA GLY A 277 -15.64 -5.47 10.39
C GLY A 277 -14.99 -6.83 10.12
N SER A 278 -15.79 -7.78 9.64
CA SER A 278 -15.35 -9.12 9.20
C SER A 278 -14.98 -9.20 7.72
N ASN A 279 -14.82 -8.07 7.05
CA ASN A 279 -14.63 -7.99 5.61
C ASN A 279 -13.25 -7.40 5.30
N THR A 280 -12.59 -7.98 4.30
CA THR A 280 -11.39 -7.43 3.67
C THR A 280 -11.80 -6.62 2.46
N VAL A 281 -11.52 -5.31 2.49
CA VAL A 281 -11.83 -4.38 1.40
C VAL A 281 -10.58 -4.11 0.59
N VAL A 282 -10.72 -4.14 -0.73
CA VAL A 282 -9.60 -4.09 -1.67
C VAL A 282 -9.95 -3.16 -2.80
N ALA A 283 -9.13 -2.13 -3.01
CA ALA A 283 -9.23 -1.31 -4.22
C ALA A 283 -8.40 -1.98 -5.33
N TYR A 284 -9.07 -2.77 -6.17
CA TYR A 284 -8.46 -3.60 -7.20
C TYR A 284 -8.81 -3.09 -8.60
N ASN A 285 -7.80 -2.82 -9.42
CA ASN A 285 -7.89 -2.08 -10.66
C ASN A 285 -8.62 -0.75 -10.46
N ASN A 286 -9.89 -0.65 -10.87
CA ASN A 286 -10.71 0.55 -10.71
C ASN A 286 -12.09 0.21 -10.11
N ASN A 287 -12.13 -0.90 -9.38
CA ASN A 287 -13.31 -1.42 -8.68
C ASN A 287 -12.95 -1.60 -7.20
N ILE A 288 -13.96 -1.81 -6.37
CA ILE A 288 -13.77 -2.18 -4.95
C ILE A 288 -14.26 -3.62 -4.77
N LEU A 289 -13.39 -4.48 -4.26
CA LEU A 289 -13.77 -5.84 -3.86
C LEU A 289 -14.00 -5.87 -2.36
N VAL A 290 -15.08 -6.52 -1.94
CA VAL A 290 -15.37 -6.84 -0.54
C VAL A 290 -15.34 -8.35 -0.39
N LEU A 291 -14.32 -8.83 0.32
CA LEU A 291 -14.08 -10.24 0.57
C LEU A 291 -14.50 -10.56 2.01
N PRO A 292 -15.59 -11.32 2.22
CA PRO A 292 -16.02 -11.69 3.56
C PRO A 292 -15.09 -12.74 4.17
N ASP A 293 -14.86 -12.67 5.48
CA ASP A 293 -14.10 -13.71 6.20
C ASP A 293 -14.85 -15.06 6.22
N ASN A 294 -16.19 -15.00 6.25
CA ASN A 294 -17.02 -16.18 6.06
C ASN A 294 -17.03 -16.59 4.59
N LYS A 295 -16.29 -17.65 4.29
CA LYS A 295 -16.07 -18.17 2.93
C LYS A 295 -17.33 -18.69 2.20
N THR A 296 -18.48 -18.75 2.88
CA THR A 296 -19.76 -19.12 2.26
C THR A 296 -20.47 -17.93 1.61
N ASN A 297 -20.11 -16.70 1.98
CA ASN A 297 -20.66 -15.49 1.40
C ASN A 297 -19.93 -15.17 0.08
N ALA A 298 -20.65 -14.59 -0.89
CA ALA A 298 -20.06 -14.18 -2.15
C ALA A 298 -19.08 -13.00 -1.96
N VAL A 299 -18.05 -12.93 -2.81
CA VAL A 299 -17.27 -11.70 -2.98
C VAL A 299 -18.13 -10.71 -3.74
N VAL A 300 -18.20 -9.48 -3.25
CA VAL A 300 -18.90 -8.40 -3.95
C VAL A 300 -17.87 -7.54 -4.67
N GLU A 301 -18.01 -7.44 -5.99
CA GLU A 301 -17.28 -6.50 -6.83
C GLU A 301 -18.14 -5.26 -7.09
N PHE A 302 -17.75 -4.13 -6.53
CA PHE A 302 -18.36 -2.84 -6.81
C PHE A 302 -17.68 -2.16 -8.00
N VAL A 303 -18.46 -1.96 -9.06
CA VAL A 303 -18.14 -1.05 -10.14
C VAL A 303 -18.52 0.37 -9.69
N LEU A 304 -17.55 1.29 -9.73
CA LEU A 304 -17.75 2.65 -9.27
C LEU A 304 -18.49 3.51 -10.31
N ALA A 305 -19.44 4.31 -9.84
CA ALA A 305 -20.12 5.36 -10.61
C ALA A 305 -20.18 6.66 -9.78
N ASN A 306 -20.10 7.83 -10.40
CA ASN A 306 -20.46 9.10 -9.76
C ASN A 306 -21.94 9.45 -10.02
N ASP A 307 -22.41 10.57 -9.48
CA ASP A 307 -23.78 11.08 -9.65
C ASP A 307 -24.20 11.29 -11.11
N SER A 308 -23.23 11.44 -12.02
CA SER A 308 -23.46 11.58 -13.46
C SER A 308 -23.41 10.23 -14.21
N ASN A 309 -23.35 9.11 -13.50
CA ASN A 309 -23.12 7.75 -14.04
C ASN A 309 -21.79 7.61 -14.81
N GLU A 310 -20.83 8.50 -14.60
CA GLU A 310 -19.49 8.36 -15.15
C GLU A 310 -18.66 7.48 -14.24
N LYS A 311 -17.73 6.72 -14.82
CA LYS A 311 -16.83 5.85 -14.09
C LYS A 311 -15.68 6.66 -13.47
N PRO A 312 -15.62 6.84 -12.14
CA PRO A 312 -14.54 7.56 -11.48
C PRO A 312 -13.23 6.80 -11.67
N ILE A 313 -12.13 7.50 -11.93
CA ILE A 313 -10.79 6.90 -11.96
C ILE A 313 -10.04 7.34 -10.70
N PHE A 314 -9.29 6.43 -10.10
CA PHE A 314 -8.47 6.76 -8.93
C PHE A 314 -7.10 6.10 -9.01
N HIS A 315 -6.12 6.66 -8.32
CA HIS A 315 -4.73 6.24 -8.35
C HIS A 315 -4.27 5.71 -6.98
N TYR A 316 -4.86 6.25 -5.92
CA TYR A 316 -4.54 5.96 -4.52
C TYR A 316 -5.81 5.81 -3.70
N GLY A 317 -5.75 5.05 -2.60
CA GLY A 317 -6.82 4.93 -1.63
C GLY A 317 -6.31 5.09 -0.20
N TYR A 318 -7.05 5.82 0.64
CA TYR A 318 -6.69 6.08 2.04
C TYR A 318 -7.86 5.73 2.94
N LYS A 319 -7.67 4.70 3.77
CA LYS A 319 -8.59 4.37 4.85
C LYS A 319 -8.37 5.34 6.01
N THR A 320 -9.46 5.78 6.60
CA THR A 320 -9.51 6.52 7.87
C THR A 320 -10.36 5.74 8.87
N GLN A 321 -10.78 6.37 9.96
CA GLN A 321 -11.62 5.69 10.95
C GLN A 321 -13.02 5.43 10.40
N HIS A 322 -13.59 6.37 9.64
CA HIS A 322 -14.97 6.28 9.16
C HIS A 322 -15.09 6.30 7.63
N HIS A 323 -14.04 6.70 6.91
CA HIS A 323 -14.08 6.93 5.48
C HIS A 323 -12.99 6.18 4.73
N PHE A 324 -13.30 5.82 3.49
CA PHE A 324 -12.31 5.42 2.50
C PHE A 324 -12.28 6.46 1.38
N PHE A 325 -11.16 7.18 1.28
CA PHE A 325 -10.96 8.20 0.26
C PHE A 325 -10.24 7.63 -0.96
N LEU A 326 -10.74 7.93 -2.14
CA LEU A 326 -10.11 7.58 -3.42
C LEU A 326 -9.59 8.86 -4.09
N ILE A 327 -8.30 8.87 -4.43
CA ILE A 327 -7.65 10.06 -5.01
C ILE A 327 -7.48 9.89 -6.51
N ASP A 328 -8.11 10.77 -7.27
CA ASP A 328 -7.83 10.98 -8.68
C ASP A 328 -6.68 11.98 -8.82
N ALA A 329 -5.46 11.46 -8.98
CA ALA A 329 -4.29 12.30 -9.15
C ALA A 329 -4.25 13.07 -10.48
N TYR A 330 -5.02 12.65 -11.50
CA TYR A 330 -5.00 13.29 -12.82
C TYR A 330 -6.00 14.43 -12.89
N TYR A 331 -7.26 14.17 -12.52
CA TYR A 331 -8.31 15.19 -12.49
C TYR A 331 -8.36 15.96 -11.16
N ARG A 332 -7.47 15.64 -10.22
CA ARG A 332 -7.33 16.31 -8.90
C ARG A 332 -8.66 16.30 -8.13
N LYS A 333 -9.30 15.13 -8.12
CA LYS A 333 -10.54 14.87 -7.39
C LYS A 333 -10.29 13.94 -6.21
N ILE A 334 -11.10 14.10 -5.17
CA ILE A 334 -11.16 13.21 -4.02
C ILE A 334 -12.58 12.68 -3.97
N TYR A 335 -12.73 11.35 -4.00
CA TYR A 335 -14.00 10.71 -3.75
C TYR A 335 -14.03 10.14 -2.34
N ASN A 336 -15.22 10.04 -1.75
CA ASN A 336 -15.42 9.52 -0.40
C ASN A 336 -16.40 8.35 -0.43
N ILE A 337 -16.06 7.32 0.36
CA ILE A 337 -16.89 6.15 0.59
C ILE A 337 -16.98 5.93 2.11
N PRO A 338 -18.16 6.09 2.75
CA PRO A 338 -18.32 5.72 4.15
C PRO A 338 -18.02 4.24 4.38
N LEU A 339 -17.17 3.92 5.37
CA LEU A 339 -16.74 2.54 5.63
C LEU A 339 -17.89 1.63 6.08
N GLU A 340 -18.92 2.19 6.73
CA GLU A 340 -20.09 1.43 7.18
C GLU A 340 -20.87 0.77 6.01
N MET A 341 -20.63 1.18 4.77
CA MET A 341 -21.19 0.51 3.60
C MET A 341 -20.60 -0.88 3.40
N PHE A 342 -19.36 -1.10 3.83
CA PHE A 342 -18.69 -2.39 3.72
C PHE A 342 -18.96 -3.32 4.89
N ASP A 343 -19.43 -2.81 6.04
CA ASP A 343 -19.80 -3.63 7.21
C ASP A 343 -21.12 -4.40 7.01
N LYS A 344 -21.99 -3.92 6.12
CA LYS A 344 -23.37 -4.43 5.95
C LYS A 344 -23.49 -5.53 4.88
N ILE A 345 -22.37 -5.95 4.32
CA ILE A 345 -22.21 -6.95 3.26
C ILE A 345 -21.76 -8.26 3.88
#